data_AF-A0A6I9P877-F1
#
_entry.id   AF-A0A6I9P877-F1
#
_cell.length_a   1.000
_cell.length_b   1.000
_cell.length_c   1.000
_cell.angle_alpha   90.00
_cell.angle_beta   90.00
_cell.angle_gamma   90.00
#
_symmetry.space_group_name_H-M   'P 1'
#
loop_
_entity.id
_entity.type
_entity.pdbx_description
1 polymer ?
#
loop_
_entity_poly.entity_id
_entity_poly.type
_entity_poly.pdbx_seq_one_letter_code
_entity_poly.pdbx_strand_id
1 'polypeptide(L)'
;MGKKSKKEKKVKGAEKTAAKMEKKVSKRSKREEEDLEAMIAEFQNLDAKKTTVVETICPPPSARLSASISAHPEKDELILFGGEFFNGRKTYLYNDLFFYNIKKNNWVKSEIPNPPPPRCAHQAVVVPQGGGQLWVFGGEFASPNGEQFYHYKDLWVLHLATHTWENIKAPGGPSGRSGHRMVLSKKHLLVFGGFHESN
;
A
#
# COMPACT_ATOMS: atom_id res chain seq x y z
N MET A 1 11.77 19.80 57.47
CA MET A 1 10.61 19.43 56.61
C MET A 1 10.76 19.76 55.09
N GLY A 2 11.93 20.18 54.57
CA GLY A 2 12.02 20.72 53.18
C GLY A 2 12.44 19.79 52.02
N LYS A 3 12.83 18.53 52.26
CA LYS A 3 13.37 17.65 51.20
C LYS A 3 12.31 16.90 50.38
N LYS A 4 11.13 16.59 50.94
CA LYS A 4 10.03 15.92 50.21
C LYS A 4 9.39 16.81 49.14
N SER A 5 9.10 18.08 49.46
CA SER A 5 8.42 19.01 48.53
C SER A 5 9.23 19.38 47.30
N LYS A 6 10.57 19.41 47.40
CA LYS A 6 11.48 19.72 46.27
C LYS A 6 11.57 18.56 45.28
N LYS A 7 11.48 17.32 45.77
CA LYS A 7 11.46 16.10 44.94
C LYS A 7 10.13 15.97 44.20
N GLU A 8 9.00 16.22 44.86
CA GLU A 8 7.66 16.24 44.25
C GLU A 8 7.49 17.34 43.19
N LYS A 9 8.01 18.56 43.43
CA LYS A 9 8.02 19.63 42.40
C LYS A 9 8.85 19.26 41.18
N LYS A 10 9.98 18.56 41.36
CA LYS A 10 10.86 18.11 40.26
C LYS A 10 10.19 17.01 39.42
N VAL A 11 9.48 16.08 40.07
CA VAL A 11 8.70 15.02 39.40
C VAL A 11 7.54 15.62 38.60
N LYS A 12 6.75 16.52 39.19
CA LYS A 12 5.67 17.25 38.48
C LYS A 12 6.18 18.09 37.30
N GLY A 13 7.40 18.63 37.39
CA GLY A 13 8.04 19.34 36.28
C GLY A 13 8.43 18.41 35.12
N ALA A 14 8.96 17.22 35.43
CA ALA A 14 9.31 16.21 34.44
C ALA A 14 8.06 15.65 33.73
N GLU A 15 7.00 15.34 34.48
CA GLU A 15 5.71 14.86 33.92
C GLU A 15 5.08 15.89 32.98
N LYS A 16 5.06 17.18 33.36
CA LYS A 16 4.57 18.25 32.48
C LYS A 16 5.41 18.39 31.21
N THR A 17 6.71 18.14 31.30
CA THR A 17 7.60 18.23 30.14
C THR A 17 7.39 17.03 29.21
N ALA A 18 7.25 15.81 29.75
CA ALA A 18 6.92 14.61 28.99
C ALA A 18 5.58 14.75 28.26
N ALA A 19 4.52 15.16 28.97
CA ALA A 19 3.20 15.39 28.37
C ALA A 19 3.20 16.46 27.27
N LYS A 20 4.08 17.48 27.38
CA LYS A 20 4.25 18.50 26.32
C LYS A 20 5.00 17.94 25.12
N MET A 21 5.99 17.07 25.34
CA MET A 21 6.69 16.37 24.25
C MET A 21 5.75 15.41 23.52
N GLU A 22 4.98 14.60 24.23
CA GLU A 22 3.97 13.69 23.66
C GLU A 22 2.97 14.45 22.79
N LYS A 23 2.40 15.55 23.29
CA LYS A 23 1.50 16.40 22.50
C LYS A 23 2.14 16.99 21.25
N LYS A 24 3.44 17.30 21.30
CA LYS A 24 4.17 17.83 20.14
C LYS A 24 4.42 16.73 19.10
N VAL A 25 4.79 15.53 19.55
CA VAL A 25 4.95 14.34 18.70
C VAL A 25 3.63 13.98 18.04
N SER A 26 2.55 13.88 18.81
CA SER A 26 1.21 13.55 18.26
C SER A 26 0.69 14.59 17.27
N LYS A 27 1.03 15.88 17.47
CA LYS A 27 0.64 16.93 16.52
C LYS A 27 1.46 16.85 15.23
N ARG A 28 2.75 16.50 15.34
CA ARG A 28 3.62 16.32 14.19
C ARG A 28 3.18 15.12 13.37
N SER A 29 2.92 13.96 13.99
CA SER A 29 2.50 12.75 13.30
C SER A 29 1.15 12.94 12.58
N LYS A 30 0.18 13.62 13.20
CA LYS A 30 -1.09 13.96 12.52
C LYS A 30 -0.90 14.79 11.26
N ARG A 31 -0.04 15.80 11.33
CA ARG A 31 0.25 16.64 10.15
C ARG A 31 0.91 15.83 9.03
N GLU A 32 1.84 14.96 9.42
CA GLU A 32 2.55 14.07 8.50
C GLU A 32 1.60 13.07 7.82
N GLU A 33 0.65 12.51 8.58
CA GLU A 33 -0.43 11.67 8.04
C GLU A 33 -1.35 12.45 7.08
N GLU A 34 -1.77 13.66 7.44
CA GLU A 34 -2.55 14.56 6.56
C GLU A 34 -1.80 14.88 5.25
N ASP A 35 -0.48 15.09 5.32
CA ASP A 35 0.37 15.34 4.16
C ASP A 35 0.42 14.08 3.24
N LEU A 36 0.52 12.88 3.81
CA LEU A 36 0.45 11.62 3.04
C LEU A 36 -0.91 11.39 2.39
N GLU A 37 -2.00 11.61 3.12
CA GLU A 37 -3.36 11.49 2.59
C GLU A 37 -3.59 12.45 1.43
N ALA A 38 -3.08 13.69 1.53
CA ALA A 38 -3.16 14.66 0.45
C ALA A 38 -2.39 14.20 -0.81
N MET A 39 -1.19 13.63 -0.63
CA MET A 39 -0.42 13.06 -1.74
C MET A 39 -1.15 11.89 -2.40
N ILE A 40 -1.72 10.98 -1.60
CA ILE A 40 -2.50 9.84 -2.09
C ILE A 40 -3.72 10.34 -2.88
N ALA A 41 -4.43 11.34 -2.38
CA ALA A 41 -5.56 11.95 -3.07
C ALA A 41 -5.16 12.59 -4.41
N GLU A 42 -3.97 13.20 -4.50
CA GLU A 42 -3.44 13.72 -5.76
C GLU A 42 -3.24 12.60 -6.78
N PHE A 43 -2.62 11.47 -6.39
CA PHE A 43 -2.49 10.30 -7.27
C PHE A 43 -3.84 9.79 -7.75
N GLN A 44 -4.81 9.67 -6.85
CA GLN A 44 -6.17 9.24 -7.19
C GLN A 44 -6.84 10.20 -8.18
N ASN A 45 -6.66 11.51 -8.01
CA ASN A 45 -7.18 12.52 -8.94
C ASN A 45 -6.52 12.45 -10.31
N LEU A 46 -5.23 12.11 -10.38
CA LEU A 46 -4.54 11.89 -11.65
C LEU A 46 -5.04 10.62 -12.35
N ASP A 47 -5.23 9.54 -11.61
CA ASP A 47 -5.71 8.27 -12.15
C ASP A 47 -7.19 8.32 -12.56
N ALA A 48 -8.02 9.11 -11.86
CA ALA A 48 -9.42 9.33 -12.23
C ALA A 48 -9.59 10.02 -13.59
N LYS A 49 -8.55 10.69 -14.10
CA LYS A 49 -8.54 11.27 -15.46
C LYS A 49 -8.34 10.22 -16.55
N LYS A 50 -7.88 9.00 -16.20
CA LYS A 50 -7.71 7.89 -17.13
C LYS A 50 -9.03 7.13 -17.21
N THR A 51 -9.72 7.22 -18.34
CA THR A 51 -11.08 6.67 -18.50
C THR A 51 -11.16 5.43 -19.39
N THR A 52 -10.08 5.09 -20.08
CA THR A 52 -10.00 3.95 -21.00
C THR A 52 -8.83 3.04 -20.64
N VAL A 53 -9.00 1.74 -20.91
CA VAL A 53 -7.90 0.78 -20.81
C VAL A 53 -6.90 1.02 -21.94
N VAL A 54 -5.62 1.17 -21.59
CA VAL A 54 -4.52 1.32 -22.55
C VAL A 54 -3.47 0.25 -22.27
N GLU A 55 -3.13 -0.53 -23.28
CA GLU A 55 -2.08 -1.55 -23.19
C GLU A 55 -0.95 -1.21 -24.16
N THR A 56 0.28 -1.25 -23.66
CA THR A 56 1.45 -0.87 -24.46
C THR A 56 2.59 -1.84 -24.20
N ILE A 57 3.13 -2.43 -25.28
CA ILE A 57 4.36 -3.22 -25.19
C ILE A 57 5.48 -2.30 -24.70
N CYS A 58 6.19 -2.73 -23.66
CA CYS A 58 7.19 -1.90 -23.00
C CYS A 58 8.47 -2.71 -22.70
N PRO A 59 9.58 -2.03 -22.37
CA PRO A 59 10.72 -2.66 -21.72
C PRO A 59 10.33 -3.27 -20.36
N PRO A 60 11.22 -4.08 -19.75
CA PRO A 60 11.03 -4.55 -18.39
C PRO A 60 10.75 -3.40 -17.41
N PRO A 61 9.89 -3.61 -16.39
CA PRO A 61 9.63 -2.62 -15.36
C PRO A 61 10.90 -2.15 -14.67
N SER A 62 10.89 -0.92 -14.15
CA SER A 62 11.99 -0.39 -13.35
C SER A 62 12.30 -1.28 -12.15
N ALA A 63 13.57 -1.27 -11.72
CA ALA A 63 13.99 -1.92 -10.49
C ALA A 63 13.09 -1.47 -9.32
N ARG A 64 12.57 -2.44 -8.57
CA ARG A 64 11.61 -2.20 -7.50
C ARG A 64 11.64 -3.31 -6.47
N LEU A 65 11.31 -2.95 -5.24
CA LEU A 65 11.13 -3.85 -4.11
C LEU A 65 9.65 -3.92 -3.73
N SER A 66 9.30 -4.95 -2.98
CA SER A 66 8.00 -5.05 -2.31
C SER A 66 6.78 -4.93 -3.24
N ALA A 67 6.96 -5.22 -4.54
CA ALA A 67 5.89 -5.40 -5.51
C ALA A 67 5.29 -6.81 -5.35
N SER A 68 4.08 -7.01 -5.89
CA SER A 68 3.51 -8.35 -6.02
C SER A 68 3.74 -8.90 -7.42
N ILE A 69 4.10 -10.19 -7.52
CA ILE A 69 4.08 -10.96 -8.76
C ILE A 69 3.16 -12.17 -8.59
N SER A 70 2.33 -12.47 -9.58
CA SER A 70 1.41 -13.62 -9.55
C SER A 70 1.25 -14.23 -10.93
N ALA A 71 0.97 -15.52 -11.02
CA ALA A 71 0.67 -16.17 -12.29
C ALA A 71 -0.78 -15.89 -12.70
N HIS A 72 -1.00 -15.54 -13.97
CA HIS A 72 -2.35 -15.45 -14.53
C HIS A 72 -3.02 -16.84 -14.47
N PRO A 73 -4.31 -16.96 -14.07
CA PRO A 73 -4.94 -18.25 -13.84
C PRO A 73 -5.28 -19.05 -15.11
N GLU A 74 -5.07 -18.47 -16.29
CA GLU A 74 -5.61 -18.98 -17.57
C GLU A 74 -4.65 -18.76 -18.75
N LYS A 75 -3.80 -17.73 -18.69
CA LYS A 75 -2.79 -17.40 -19.69
C LYS A 75 -1.39 -17.71 -19.16
N ASP A 76 -0.44 -17.95 -20.07
CA ASP A 76 0.99 -18.07 -19.75
C ASP A 76 1.62 -16.70 -19.51
N GLU A 77 1.09 -15.98 -18.52
CA GLU A 77 1.45 -14.61 -18.18
C GLU A 77 1.73 -14.46 -16.69
N LEU A 78 2.71 -13.64 -16.35
CA LEU A 78 2.93 -13.16 -14.98
C LEU A 78 2.38 -11.75 -14.85
N ILE A 79 1.75 -11.46 -13.71
CA ILE A 79 1.13 -10.19 -13.38
C ILE A 79 2.00 -9.53 -12.32
N LEU A 80 2.52 -8.34 -12.60
CA LEU A 80 3.27 -7.51 -11.65
C LEU A 80 2.45 -6.28 -11.29
N PHE A 81 2.34 -5.98 -10.00
CA PHE A 81 1.63 -4.79 -9.53
C PHE A 81 2.38 -4.06 -8.40
N GLY A 82 2.49 -2.74 -8.56
CA GLY A 82 2.98 -1.82 -7.55
C GLY A 82 4.46 -1.98 -7.17
N GLY A 83 4.75 -1.75 -5.90
CA GLY A 83 6.08 -1.78 -5.31
C GLY A 83 6.70 -0.39 -5.12
N GLU A 84 7.97 -0.39 -4.74
CA GLU A 84 8.72 0.83 -4.46
C GLU A 84 10.14 0.82 -5.00
N PHE A 85 10.74 2.00 -5.13
CA PHE A 85 12.15 2.16 -5.43
C PHE A 85 12.74 3.32 -4.63
N PHE A 86 13.88 3.10 -4.00
CA PHE A 86 14.65 4.15 -3.33
C PHE A 86 15.93 4.43 -4.11
N ASN A 87 16.11 5.67 -4.56
CA ASN A 87 17.28 6.06 -5.37
C ASN A 87 18.46 6.60 -4.52
N GLY A 88 18.42 6.44 -3.19
CA GLY A 88 19.39 7.04 -2.27
C GLY A 88 19.01 8.43 -1.75
N ARG A 89 17.94 9.04 -2.27
CA ARG A 89 17.43 10.35 -1.84
C ARG A 89 15.93 10.40 -1.64
N LYS A 90 15.18 9.73 -2.52
CA LYS A 90 13.72 9.73 -2.54
C LYS A 90 13.18 8.32 -2.77
N THR A 91 12.10 8.01 -2.08
CA THR A 91 11.27 6.82 -2.30
C THR A 91 10.20 7.13 -3.34
N TYR A 92 10.07 6.23 -4.31
CA TYR A 92 9.05 6.25 -5.36
C TYR A 92 8.14 5.05 -5.15
N LEU A 93 6.82 5.27 -5.10
CA LEU A 93 5.82 4.23 -4.98
C LEU A 93 5.08 4.10 -6.31
N TYR A 94 4.70 2.88 -6.65
CA TYR A 94 4.06 2.57 -7.91
C TYR A 94 2.66 1.96 -7.70
N ASN A 95 1.75 2.22 -8.62
CA ASN A 95 0.50 1.48 -8.86
C ASN A 95 0.37 1.03 -10.31
N ASP A 96 1.49 0.93 -11.03
CA ASP A 96 1.50 0.41 -12.38
C ASP A 96 1.26 -1.11 -12.36
N LEU A 97 0.59 -1.56 -13.43
CA LEU A 97 0.25 -2.95 -13.67
C LEU A 97 0.96 -3.40 -14.94
N PHE A 98 1.65 -4.53 -14.85
CA PHE A 98 2.31 -5.14 -16.00
C PHE A 98 1.92 -6.60 -16.14
N PHE A 99 1.87 -7.03 -17.39
CA PHE A 99 1.77 -8.42 -17.78
C PHE A 99 3.06 -8.82 -18.51
N TYR A 100 3.69 -9.89 -18.07
CA TYR A 100 4.81 -10.50 -18.78
C TYR A 100 4.32 -11.76 -19.49
N ASN A 101 4.34 -11.75 -20.82
CA ASN A 101 4.00 -12.92 -21.59
C ASN A 101 5.22 -13.83 -21.73
N ILE A 102 5.14 -15.02 -21.12
CA ILE A 102 6.27 -15.95 -21.02
C ILE A 102 6.65 -16.48 -22.40
N LYS A 103 5.65 -16.81 -23.23
CA LYS A 103 5.86 -17.37 -24.58
C LYS A 103 6.44 -16.35 -25.55
N LYS A 104 5.94 -15.11 -25.52
CA LYS A 104 6.39 -14.02 -26.38
C LYS A 104 7.63 -13.29 -25.85
N ASN A 105 7.98 -13.55 -24.58
CA ASN A 105 9.08 -12.90 -23.88
C ASN A 105 9.01 -11.37 -23.96
N ASN A 106 7.83 -10.80 -23.71
CA ASN A 106 7.63 -9.35 -23.72
C ASN A 106 6.80 -8.88 -22.54
N TRP A 107 7.00 -7.61 -22.18
CA TRP A 107 6.22 -6.91 -21.15
C TRP A 107 5.17 -6.05 -21.81
N VAL A 108 4.00 -6.00 -21.20
CA VAL A 108 2.90 -5.10 -21.54
C VAL A 108 2.55 -4.32 -20.28
N LYS A 109 2.62 -2.99 -20.36
CA LYS A 109 2.05 -2.11 -19.34
C LYS A 109 0.57 -1.96 -19.62
N SER A 110 -0.28 -2.21 -18.63
CA SER A 110 -1.73 -2.09 -18.73
C SER A 110 -2.21 -0.98 -17.80
N GLU A 111 -2.72 0.10 -18.38
CA GLU A 111 -3.30 1.22 -17.66
C GLU A 111 -4.81 1.06 -17.61
N ILE A 112 -5.28 0.51 -16.48
CA ILE A 112 -6.71 0.27 -16.23
C ILE A 112 -7.26 1.42 -15.38
N PRO A 113 -8.41 2.03 -15.74
CA PRO A 113 -9.04 3.09 -14.96
C PRO A 113 -9.28 2.71 -13.49
N ASN A 114 -9.22 3.73 -12.62
CA ASN A 114 -9.50 3.62 -11.18
C ASN A 114 -8.70 2.52 -10.44
N PRO A 115 -7.36 2.46 -10.62
CA PRO A 115 -6.54 1.50 -9.90
C PRO A 115 -6.49 1.82 -8.40
N PRO A 116 -6.09 0.85 -7.55
CA PRO A 116 -5.68 1.15 -6.20
C PRO A 116 -4.56 2.22 -6.18
N PRO A 117 -4.51 3.09 -5.16
CA PRO A 117 -3.40 4.02 -4.98
C PRO A 117 -2.03 3.35 -4.93
N PRO A 118 -0.94 4.09 -5.24
CA PRO A 118 0.43 3.58 -5.17
C PRO A 118 0.71 2.91 -3.83
N ARG A 119 1.31 1.71 -3.90
CA ARG A 119 1.53 0.89 -2.71
C ARG A 119 2.69 -0.07 -2.89
N CYS A 120 3.36 -0.35 -1.78
CA CYS A 120 4.34 -1.41 -1.64
C CYS A 120 3.99 -2.31 -0.44
N ALA A 121 4.64 -3.47 -0.36
CA ALA A 121 4.49 -4.43 0.73
C ALA A 121 3.03 -4.90 0.97
N HIS A 122 2.17 -4.72 -0.05
CA HIS A 122 0.86 -5.34 -0.15
C HIS A 122 1.01 -6.82 -0.51
N GLN A 123 -0.10 -7.56 -0.44
CA GLN A 123 -0.16 -8.90 -1.01
C GLN A 123 -1.21 -8.96 -2.10
N ALA A 124 -0.90 -9.72 -3.15
CA ALA A 124 -1.81 -10.03 -4.22
C ALA A 124 -2.01 -11.55 -4.31
N VAL A 125 -3.25 -11.99 -4.46
CA VAL A 125 -3.62 -13.40 -4.60
C VAL A 125 -4.55 -13.55 -5.79
N VAL A 126 -4.24 -14.52 -6.65
CA VAL A 126 -5.07 -14.85 -7.81
C VAL A 126 -6.15 -15.86 -7.41
N VAL A 127 -7.38 -15.58 -7.82
CA VAL A 127 -8.53 -16.47 -7.70
C VAL A 127 -9.01 -16.83 -9.11
N PRO A 128 -9.05 -18.12 -9.49
CA PRO A 128 -9.46 -18.55 -10.83
C PRO A 128 -10.99 -18.56 -10.99
N GLN A 129 -11.65 -17.46 -10.64
CA GLN A 129 -13.09 -17.29 -10.76
C GLN A 129 -13.39 -16.21 -11.81
N GLY A 130 -14.42 -16.41 -12.64
CA GLY A 130 -14.92 -15.38 -13.56
C GLY A 130 -13.91 -14.91 -14.61
N GLY A 131 -13.07 -15.81 -15.14
CA GLY A 131 -11.98 -15.46 -16.08
C GLY A 131 -10.72 -14.91 -15.38
N GLY A 132 -10.66 -15.03 -14.05
CA GLY A 132 -9.52 -14.67 -13.23
C GLY A 132 -9.68 -13.33 -12.50
N GLN A 133 -9.30 -13.34 -11.23
CA GLN A 133 -9.34 -12.17 -10.36
C GLN A 133 -8.01 -12.04 -9.61
N LEU A 134 -7.42 -10.84 -9.61
CA LEU A 134 -6.28 -10.52 -8.76
C LEU A 134 -6.77 -9.70 -7.57
N TRP A 135 -6.76 -10.30 -6.38
CA TRP A 135 -7.16 -9.67 -5.13
C TRP A 135 -5.95 -9.03 -4.46
N VAL A 136 -6.04 -7.75 -4.11
CA VAL A 136 -4.96 -6.97 -3.50
C VAL A 136 -5.44 -6.42 -2.16
N PHE A 137 -4.70 -6.70 -1.09
CA PHE A 137 -5.01 -6.18 0.24
C PHE A 137 -3.82 -5.43 0.84
N GLY A 138 -4.14 -4.32 1.50
CA GLY A 138 -3.21 -3.55 2.33
C GLY A 138 -1.99 -3.04 1.57
N GLY A 139 -0.84 -3.11 2.25
CA GLY A 139 0.38 -2.43 1.86
C GLY A 139 0.48 -1.05 2.48
N GLU A 140 1.47 -0.29 2.04
CA GLU A 140 1.71 1.06 2.51
C GLU A 140 2.09 2.03 1.40
N PHE A 141 1.88 3.30 1.68
CA PHE A 141 2.46 4.40 0.92
C PHE A 141 3.50 5.09 1.81
N ALA A 142 4.76 5.04 1.39
CA ALA A 142 5.83 5.72 2.09
C ALA A 142 5.95 7.18 1.64
N SER A 143 6.29 8.07 2.58
CA SER A 143 6.65 9.45 2.24
C SER A 143 7.87 9.47 1.31
N PRO A 144 8.08 10.56 0.53
CA PRO A 144 9.26 10.71 -0.31
C PRO A 144 10.60 10.52 0.41
N ASN A 145 10.70 10.87 1.69
CA ASN A 145 11.91 10.67 2.49
C ASN A 145 11.99 9.27 3.14
N GLY A 146 10.96 8.43 3.02
CA GLY A 146 10.91 7.08 3.58
C GLY A 146 10.78 7.02 5.11
N GLU A 147 10.34 8.11 5.74
CA GLU A 147 10.25 8.21 7.21
C GLU A 147 8.85 7.99 7.77
N GLN A 148 7.81 8.05 6.92
CA GLN A 148 6.41 7.91 7.34
C GLN A 148 5.68 6.99 6.39
N PHE A 149 4.69 6.28 6.94
CA PHE A 149 3.94 5.27 6.22
C PHE A 149 2.44 5.45 6.43
N TYR A 150 1.69 5.46 5.34
CA TYR A 150 0.25 5.30 5.37
C TYR A 150 -0.10 3.84 5.11
N HIS A 151 -0.62 3.13 6.12
CA HIS A 151 -1.00 1.73 5.99
C HIS A 151 -2.41 1.57 5.43
N TYR A 152 -2.50 1.02 4.23
CA TYR A 152 -3.79 0.74 3.60
C TYR A 152 -4.54 -0.37 4.33
N LYS A 153 -5.86 -0.20 4.46
CA LYS A 153 -6.82 -1.20 4.95
C LYS A 153 -7.81 -1.66 3.88
N ASP A 154 -7.63 -1.17 2.66
CA ASP A 154 -8.55 -1.41 1.55
C ASP A 154 -8.33 -2.79 0.93
N LEU A 155 -9.38 -3.31 0.33
CA LEU A 155 -9.39 -4.54 -0.43
C LEU A 155 -9.79 -4.20 -1.86
N TRP A 156 -8.97 -4.58 -2.82
CA TRP A 156 -9.21 -4.36 -4.23
C TRP A 156 -9.27 -5.69 -4.97
N VAL A 157 -10.06 -5.72 -6.03
CA VAL A 157 -10.02 -6.80 -7.01
C VAL A 157 -9.84 -6.21 -8.40
N LEU A 158 -8.90 -6.76 -9.15
CA LEU A 158 -8.83 -6.61 -10.60
C LEU A 158 -9.49 -7.81 -11.23
N HIS A 159 -10.59 -7.57 -11.93
CA HIS A 159 -11.23 -8.56 -12.78
C HIS A 159 -10.44 -8.65 -14.09
N LEU A 160 -9.70 -9.75 -14.28
CA LEU A 160 -8.78 -9.92 -15.41
C LEU A 160 -9.51 -10.06 -16.74
N ALA A 161 -10.69 -10.68 -16.74
CA ALA A 161 -11.50 -10.86 -17.94
C ALA A 161 -12.01 -9.53 -18.53
N THR A 162 -12.34 -8.56 -17.67
CA THR A 162 -12.95 -7.28 -18.06
C THR A 162 -11.98 -6.12 -17.99
N HIS A 163 -10.78 -6.32 -17.45
CA HIS A 163 -9.81 -5.26 -17.15
C HIS A 163 -10.46 -4.13 -16.34
N THR A 164 -11.06 -4.47 -15.20
CA THR A 164 -11.71 -3.50 -14.32
C THR A 164 -11.26 -3.68 -12.87
N TRP A 165 -10.84 -2.58 -12.25
CA TRP A 165 -10.62 -2.50 -10.81
C TRP A 165 -11.91 -2.22 -10.05
N GLU A 166 -12.04 -2.84 -8.89
CA GLU A 166 -13.15 -2.62 -7.96
C GLU A 166 -12.62 -2.55 -6.53
N ASN A 167 -13.06 -1.53 -5.78
CA ASN A 167 -12.81 -1.42 -4.35
C ASN A 167 -13.89 -2.18 -3.57
N ILE A 168 -13.50 -3.24 -2.87
CA ILE A 168 -14.40 -4.11 -2.15
C ILE A 168 -14.57 -3.61 -0.71
N LYS A 169 -15.82 -3.30 -0.36
CA LYS A 169 -16.19 -2.98 1.03
C LYS A 169 -16.29 -4.27 1.85
N ALA A 170 -15.30 -4.51 2.71
CA ALA A 170 -15.26 -5.65 3.62
C ALA A 170 -15.40 -5.21 5.09
N PRO A 171 -16.63 -4.95 5.59
CA PRO A 171 -16.83 -4.59 6.99
C PRO A 171 -16.38 -5.74 7.90
N GLY A 172 -15.64 -5.41 8.97
CA GLY A 172 -15.03 -6.41 9.86
C GLY A 172 -13.78 -7.08 9.29
N GLY A 173 -13.24 -6.60 8.17
CA GLY A 173 -11.94 -7.04 7.65
C GLY A 173 -10.75 -6.68 8.56
N PRO A 174 -9.53 -7.13 8.22
CA PRO A 174 -8.33 -6.83 9.00
C PRO A 174 -8.05 -5.32 9.05
N SER A 175 -7.34 -4.87 10.09
CA SER A 175 -6.82 -3.49 10.12
C SER A 175 -5.81 -3.26 8.99
N GLY A 176 -5.57 -1.99 8.67
CA GLY A 176 -4.55 -1.63 7.69
C GLY A 176 -3.18 -2.14 8.10
N ARG A 177 -2.39 -2.62 7.13
CA ARG A 177 -1.11 -3.28 7.40
C ARG A 177 -0.28 -3.47 6.15
N SER A 178 1.03 -3.56 6.33
CA SER A 178 2.02 -3.89 5.31
C SER A 178 2.90 -5.05 5.76
N GLY A 179 3.63 -5.66 4.82
CA GLY A 179 4.54 -6.77 5.09
C GLY A 179 3.85 -8.07 5.55
N HIS A 180 2.52 -8.13 5.44
CA HIS A 180 1.73 -9.30 5.80
C HIS A 180 1.81 -10.38 4.71
N ARG A 181 1.24 -11.55 5.00
CA ARG A 181 0.98 -12.60 4.00
C ARG A 181 -0.52 -12.77 3.80
N MET A 182 -0.90 -13.03 2.55
CA MET A 182 -2.28 -13.32 2.17
C MET A 182 -2.31 -14.58 1.31
N VAL A 183 -3.25 -15.48 1.60
CA VAL A 183 -3.45 -16.71 0.82
C VAL A 183 -4.92 -16.97 0.59
N LEU A 184 -5.24 -17.62 -0.53
CA LEU A 184 -6.59 -18.14 -0.78
C LEU A 184 -6.75 -19.49 -0.07
N SER A 185 -7.80 -19.62 0.74
CA SER A 185 -8.24 -20.89 1.31
C SER A 185 -9.73 -21.07 1.09
N LYS A 186 -10.10 -22.01 0.23
CA LYS A 186 -11.48 -22.21 -0.24
C LYS A 186 -12.04 -20.92 -0.83
N LYS A 187 -12.98 -20.26 -0.14
CA LYS A 187 -13.61 -19.00 -0.54
C LYS A 187 -13.20 -17.82 0.36
N HIS A 188 -12.11 -17.96 1.11
CA HIS A 188 -11.63 -16.96 2.06
C HIS A 188 -10.22 -16.52 1.69
N LEU A 189 -9.99 -15.21 1.75
CA LEU A 189 -8.64 -14.64 1.80
C LEU A 189 -8.20 -14.61 3.26
N LEU A 190 -7.18 -15.40 3.58
CA LEU A 190 -6.60 -15.44 4.92
C LEU A 190 -5.41 -14.49 4.96
N VAL A 191 -5.45 -13.53 5.89
CA VAL A 191 -4.39 -12.55 6.11
C VAL A 191 -3.70 -12.85 7.43
N PHE A 192 -2.38 -12.95 7.43
CA PHE A 192 -1.59 -13.22 8.63
C PHE A 192 -0.35 -12.33 8.72
N GLY A 193 -0.05 -11.90 9.95
CA GLY A 193 1.13 -11.10 10.27
C GLY A 193 1.09 -9.70 9.68
N GLY A 194 2.28 -9.23 9.31
CA GLY A 194 2.53 -7.84 8.94
C GLY A 194 2.57 -6.92 10.15
N PHE A 195 2.77 -5.64 9.87
CA PHE A 195 2.80 -4.60 10.88
C PHE A 195 1.86 -3.47 10.51
N HIS A 196 1.48 -2.72 11.52
CA HIS A 196 0.78 -1.46 11.41
C HIS A 196 1.47 -0.54 12.40
N GLU A 197 2.11 0.51 11.92
CA GLU A 197 2.65 1.54 12.79
C GLU A 197 1.47 2.34 13.37
N SER A 198 0.95 1.86 14.50
CA SER A 198 0.02 2.61 15.32
C SER A 198 0.81 3.61 16.14
N ASN A 199 0.61 4.90 15.88
CA ASN A 199 1.00 5.97 16.79
C ASN A 199 0.28 5.85 18.15
#